data_AF-A0A7R8YRB3-F1
#
_entry.id   AF-A0A7R8YRB3-F1
#
_cell.length_a   1.000
_cell.length_b   1.000
_cell.length_c   1.000
_cell.angle_alpha   90.00
_cell.angle_beta   90.00
_cell.angle_gamma   90.00
#
_symmetry.space_group_name_H-M   'P 1'
#
loop_
_entity.id
_entity.type
_entity.pdbx_description
1 polymer ?
#
loop_
_entity_poly.entity_id
_entity_poly.type
_entity_poly.pdbx_seq_one_letter_code
_entity_poly.pdbx_strand_id
1 'polypeptide(L)'
;MISKIFVLLFAIVLAVIGQTTKPICNIRCGTQYVPVCVKQDDGIVREFNNACLLALYNCLNRQSLRPNATCVKDIVREAVQDALRKSQRLPSDSSFQGRAIRDFVDALRRLIRSL
;
A
#
# COMPACT_ATOMS: atom_id res chain seq x y z
N MET A 1 44.54 -18.12 25.53
CA MET A 1 43.65 -18.58 24.44
C MET A 1 42.33 -19.17 24.97
N ILE A 2 42.31 -19.81 26.14
CA ILE A 2 41.11 -20.45 26.76
C ILE A 2 39.96 -19.46 27.07
N SER A 3 40.26 -18.21 27.44
CA SER A 3 39.23 -17.20 27.75
C SER A 3 38.34 -16.82 26.54
N LYS A 4 38.91 -16.74 25.33
CA LYS A 4 38.15 -16.38 24.12
C LYS A 4 37.18 -17.49 23.68
N ILE A 5 37.55 -18.75 23.94
CA ILE A 5 36.73 -19.92 23.64
C ILE A 5 35.48 -19.91 24.52
N PHE A 6 35.61 -19.61 25.82
CA PHE A 6 34.46 -19.51 26.72
C PHE A 6 33.48 -18.41 26.34
N VAL A 7 33.98 -17.24 25.92
CA VAL A 7 33.13 -16.12 25.48
C VAL A 7 32.35 -16.47 24.21
N LEU A 8 33.00 -17.13 23.24
CA LEU A 8 32.35 -17.60 22.01
C LEU A 8 31.28 -18.66 22.30
N LEU A 9 31.58 -19.64 23.16
CA LEU A 9 30.62 -20.67 23.53
C LEU A 9 29.40 -20.08 24.26
N PHE A 10 29.62 -19.13 25.18
CA PHE A 10 28.53 -18.46 25.87
C PHE A 10 27.64 -17.64 24.92
N ALA A 11 28.24 -16.92 23.96
CA ALA A 11 27.48 -16.16 22.96
C ALA A 11 26.63 -17.08 22.05
N ILE A 12 27.16 -18.24 21.65
CA ILE A 12 26.42 -19.23 20.87
C ILE A 12 25.27 -19.81 21.69
N VAL A 13 25.51 -20.14 22.97
CA VAL A 13 24.47 -20.62 23.88
C VAL A 13 23.35 -19.58 24.03
N LEU A 14 23.69 -18.30 24.26
CA LEU A 14 22.69 -17.23 24.32
C LEU A 14 21.89 -17.05 23.02
N ALA A 15 22.54 -17.18 21.86
CA ALA A 15 21.88 -17.09 20.56
C ALA A 15 20.90 -18.26 20.32
N VAL A 16 21.17 -19.44 20.87
CA VAL A 16 20.32 -20.63 20.74
C VAL A 16 19.13 -20.63 21.71
N ILE A 17 19.23 -19.97 22.88
CA ILE A 17 18.15 -19.93 23.88
C ILE A 17 17.04 -18.91 23.52
N GLY A 18 17.18 -18.16 22.42
CA GLY A 18 16.13 -17.30 21.87
C GLY A 18 14.95 -18.07 21.26
N GLN A 19 14.30 -18.95 22.02
CA GLN A 19 13.17 -19.72 21.55
C GLN A 19 11.91 -18.85 21.48
N THR A 20 11.32 -18.82 20.28
CA THR A 20 10.06 -18.16 19.95
C THR A 20 8.89 -18.96 20.50
N THR A 21 8.58 -18.81 21.78
CA THR A 21 7.31 -19.30 22.32
C THR A 21 6.16 -18.54 21.64
N LYS A 22 5.40 -19.25 20.81
CA LYS A 22 4.21 -18.69 20.16
C LYS A 22 3.22 -18.29 21.28
N PRO A 23 2.76 -17.03 21.32
CA PRO A 23 1.90 -16.57 22.40
C PRO A 23 0.57 -17.32 22.40
N ILE A 24 0.07 -17.63 23.60
CA ILE A 24 -1.25 -18.25 23.78
C ILE A 24 -2.31 -17.16 23.59
N CYS A 25 -3.07 -17.25 22.50
CA CYS A 25 -4.12 -16.30 22.14
C CYS A 25 -5.49 -16.98 22.22
N ASN A 26 -6.22 -16.77 23.31
CA ASN A 26 -7.58 -17.32 23.50
C ASN A 26 -8.65 -16.44 22.83
N ILE A 27 -8.46 -16.12 21.54
CA ILE A 27 -9.37 -15.29 20.75
C ILE A 27 -10.04 -16.17 19.69
N ARG A 28 -11.38 -16.21 19.70
CA ARG A 28 -12.17 -16.87 18.66
C ARG A 28 -12.93 -15.81 17.86
N CYS A 29 -12.77 -15.83 16.54
CA CYS A 29 -13.40 -14.86 15.65
C CYS A 29 -14.53 -15.50 14.86
N GLY A 30 -15.63 -14.76 14.70
CA GLY A 30 -16.69 -15.13 13.78
C GLY A 30 -16.28 -14.90 12.32
N THR A 31 -17.12 -15.35 11.40
CA THR A 31 -16.94 -15.22 9.95
C THR A 31 -17.49 -13.91 9.37
N GLN A 32 -18.02 -13.02 10.23
CA GLN A 32 -18.55 -11.72 9.82
C GLN A 32 -17.47 -10.88 9.12
N TYR A 33 -17.82 -10.33 7.96
CA TYR A 33 -16.95 -9.44 7.20
C TYR A 33 -17.32 -7.99 7.49
N VAL A 34 -16.50 -7.33 8.30
CA VAL A 34 -16.58 -5.91 8.65
C VAL A 34 -15.14 -5.38 8.63
N PRO A 35 -14.60 -5.06 7.44
CA PRO A 35 -13.17 -4.91 7.26
C PRO A 35 -12.60 -3.74 8.06
N VAL A 36 -11.39 -3.94 8.58
CA VAL A 36 -10.60 -2.89 9.24
C VAL A 36 -9.25 -2.77 8.53
N CYS A 37 -8.85 -1.55 8.21
CA CYS A 37 -7.53 -1.30 7.66
C CYS A 37 -6.58 -0.77 8.73
N VAL A 38 -5.31 -1.10 8.59
CA VAL A 38 -4.20 -0.65 9.42
C VAL A 38 -3.14 -0.08 8.50
N LYS A 39 -2.52 1.03 8.92
CA LYS A 39 -1.30 1.56 8.32
C LYS A 39 -0.13 1.27 9.28
N GLN A 40 0.87 0.52 8.81
CA GLN A 40 2.09 0.26 9.56
C GLN A 40 3.07 1.45 9.43
N ASP A 41 4.09 1.48 10.28
CA ASP A 41 5.06 2.58 10.35
C ASP A 41 5.90 2.70 9.06
N ASP A 42 6.06 1.60 8.33
CA ASP A 42 6.69 1.53 7.01
C ASP A 42 5.79 2.03 5.86
N GLY A 43 4.57 2.47 6.19
CA GLY A 43 3.57 2.92 5.22
C GLY A 43 2.78 1.80 4.57
N ILE A 44 3.04 0.53 4.90
CA ILE A 44 2.30 -0.60 4.34
C ILE A 44 0.88 -0.59 4.91
N VAL A 45 -0.10 -0.61 4.02
CA VAL A 45 -1.50 -0.74 4.38
C VAL A 45 -1.90 -2.21 4.34
N ARG A 46 -2.50 -2.69 5.42
CA ARG A 46 -3.02 -4.05 5.54
C ARG A 46 -4.48 -4.02 5.97
N GLU A 47 -5.31 -4.81 5.29
CA GLU A 47 -6.71 -5.00 5.63
C GLU A 47 -6.92 -6.32 6.37
N PHE A 48 -7.83 -6.32 7.34
CA PHE A 48 -8.29 -7.50 8.05
C PHE A 48 -9.80 -7.60 7.89
N ASN A 49 -10.32 -8.81 7.65
CA ASN A 49 -11.75 -9.05 7.42
C ASN A 49 -12.65 -8.56 8.56
N ASN A 50 -12.11 -8.50 9.80
CA ASN A 50 -12.77 -7.88 10.94
C ASN A 50 -11.78 -7.50 12.04
N ALA A 51 -12.25 -6.70 13.01
CA ALA A 51 -11.47 -6.26 14.16
C ALA A 51 -10.98 -7.41 15.06
N CYS A 52 -11.72 -8.52 15.13
CA CYS A 52 -11.29 -9.69 15.90
C CYS A 52 -10.05 -10.33 15.29
N LEU A 53 -10.01 -10.50 13.96
CA LEU A 53 -8.86 -11.05 13.25
C LEU A 53 -7.63 -10.15 13.36
N LEU A 54 -7.82 -8.83 13.40
CA LEU A 54 -6.75 -7.88 13.74
C LEU A 54 -6.21 -8.14 15.16
N ALA A 55 -7.08 -8.30 16.16
CA ALA A 55 -6.66 -8.56 17.53
C ALA A 55 -5.94 -9.92 17.67
N LEU A 56 -6.43 -10.96 17.00
CA LEU A 56 -5.77 -12.26 16.94
C LEU A 56 -4.38 -12.14 16.29
N TYR A 57 -4.28 -11.41 15.18
CA TYR A 57 -3.01 -11.17 14.52
C TYR A 57 -2.02 -10.42 15.42
N ASN A 58 -2.46 -9.36 16.09
CA ASN A 58 -1.66 -8.62 17.07
C ASN A 58 -1.12 -9.54 18.16
N CYS A 59 -1.99 -10.39 18.72
CA CYS A 59 -1.59 -11.35 19.74
C CYS A 59 -0.54 -12.33 19.21
N LEU A 60 -0.80 -12.97 18.07
CA LEU A 60 0.09 -14.00 17.49
C LEU A 60 1.47 -13.47 17.10
N ASN A 61 1.53 -12.21 16.65
CA ASN A 61 2.75 -11.61 16.13
C ASN A 61 3.40 -10.62 17.10
N ARG A 62 2.89 -10.50 18.33
CA ARG A 62 3.35 -9.53 19.34
C ARG A 62 3.36 -8.10 18.79
N GLN A 63 2.34 -7.76 18.02
CA GLN A 63 2.13 -6.42 17.46
C GLN A 63 1.02 -5.68 18.20
N SER A 64 1.00 -4.36 18.06
CA SER A 64 -0.05 -3.49 18.60
C SER A 64 -0.61 -2.57 17.51
N LEU A 65 -0.99 -3.17 16.38
CA LEU A 65 -1.60 -2.46 15.26
C LEU A 65 -2.96 -1.90 15.66
N ARG A 66 -3.25 -0.66 15.24
CA ARG A 66 -4.54 -0.01 15.46
C ARG A 66 -5.27 0.23 14.14
N PRO A 67 -6.61 0.09 14.11
CA PRO A 67 -7.39 0.50 12.95
C PRO A 67 -7.10 1.96 12.61
N ASN A 68 -6.94 2.24 11.33
CA ASN A 68 -6.74 3.59 10.83
C ASN A 68 -7.90 3.95 9.89
N ALA A 69 -8.64 5.01 10.21
CA ALA A 69 -9.80 5.42 9.40
C ALA A 69 -9.42 6.01 8.03
N THR A 70 -8.16 6.39 7.82
CA THR A 70 -7.72 7.05 6.58
C THR A 70 -7.08 6.11 5.58
N CYS A 71 -6.66 4.88 5.95
CA CYS A 71 -5.95 4.01 5.01
C CYS A 71 -6.80 3.58 3.80
N VAL A 72 -8.14 3.48 3.95
CA VAL A 72 -9.03 3.26 2.79
C VAL A 72 -8.94 4.44 1.81
N LYS A 73 -8.90 5.67 2.33
CA LYS A 73 -8.77 6.89 1.51
C LYS A 73 -7.41 6.97 0.83
N ASP A 74 -6.35 6.53 1.52
CA ASP A 74 -4.99 6.50 0.97
C ASP A 74 -4.91 5.51 -0.21
N ILE A 75 -5.44 4.29 -0.07
CA ILE A 75 -5.49 3.28 -1.17
C ILE A 75 -6.25 3.84 -2.37
N VAL A 76 -7.45 4.39 -2.15
CA VAL A 76 -8.29 4.93 -3.23
C VAL A 76 -7.60 6.13 -3.89
N ARG A 77 -7.00 7.03 -3.11
CA ARG A 77 -6.28 8.20 -3.66
C ARG A 77 -5.10 7.77 -4.53
N GLU A 78 -4.32 6.78 -4.09
CA GLU A 78 -3.18 6.29 -4.85
C GLU A 78 -3.61 5.60 -6.15
N ALA A 79 -4.63 4.73 -6.10
CA ALA A 79 -5.21 4.09 -7.28
C ALA A 79 -5.78 5.12 -8.27
N VAL A 80 -6.48 6.14 -7.77
CA VAL A 80 -7.01 7.24 -8.59
C VAL A 80 -5.87 8.04 -9.21
N GLN A 81 -4.80 8.34 -8.47
CA GLN A 81 -3.64 9.06 -9.02
C GLN A 81 -2.88 8.25 -10.06
N ASP A 82 -2.73 6.94 -9.87
CA ASP A 82 -2.14 6.06 -10.88
C ASP A 82 -2.99 6.01 -12.15
N ALA A 83 -4.31 5.88 -12.01
CA ALA A 83 -5.25 5.95 -13.12
C ALA A 83 -5.17 7.30 -13.86
N LEU A 84 -5.09 8.42 -13.12
CA LEU A 84 -4.91 9.76 -13.68
C LEU A 84 -3.56 9.93 -14.39
N ARG A 85 -2.48 9.36 -13.84
CA ARG A 85 -1.16 9.38 -14.51
C ARG A 85 -1.18 8.56 -15.79
N LYS A 86 -1.86 7.41 -15.80
CA LYS A 86 -2.04 6.58 -16.99
C LYS A 86 -2.91 7.28 -18.04
N SER A 87 -3.95 8.00 -17.63
CA SER A 87 -4.76 8.80 -18.57
C SER A 87 -3.97 9.94 -19.21
N GLN A 88 -3.02 10.54 -18.49
CA GLN A 88 -2.13 11.58 -19.04
C GLN A 88 -1.00 11.01 -19.92
N ARG A 89 -0.61 9.74 -19.72
CA ARG A 89 0.43 9.06 -20.52
C ARG A 89 -0.10 8.33 -21.75
N LEU A 90 -1.42 8.21 -21.91
CA LEU A 90 -1.96 7.72 -23.18
C LEU A 90 -1.51 8.69 -24.28
N PRO A 91 -0.70 8.24 -25.26
CA PRO A 91 -0.33 9.07 -26.38
C PRO A 91 -1.64 9.54 -27.02
N SER A 92 -1.76 10.85 -27.22
CA SER A 92 -2.79 11.44 -28.06
C SER A 92 -2.58 11.01 -29.51
N ASP A 93 -2.67 9.72 -29.80
CA ASP A 93 -2.65 9.19 -31.16
C ASP A 93 -4.05 9.24 -31.78
N SER A 94 -4.76 10.34 -31.51
CA SER A 94 -5.94 10.78 -32.25
C SER A 94 -5.58 11.95 -33.17
N SER A 95 -4.33 12.04 -33.62
CA SER A 95 -3.79 13.21 -34.34
C SER A 95 -3.70 13.06 -35.86
N PHE A 96 -4.58 12.26 -36.47
CA PHE A 96 -4.91 12.45 -37.89
C PHE A 96 -6.17 13.34 -38.05
N GLN A 97 -7.24 13.07 -37.30
CA GLN A 97 -8.51 13.81 -37.43
C GLN A 97 -8.48 15.23 -36.83
N GLY A 98 -7.72 15.43 -35.74
CA GLY A 98 -7.67 16.72 -35.04
C GLY A 98 -6.81 17.80 -35.73
N ARG A 99 -5.92 17.42 -36.66
CA ARG A 99 -5.11 18.39 -37.43
C ARG A 99 -5.95 19.07 -38.52
N ALA A 100 -6.65 18.28 -39.34
CA ALA A 100 -7.50 18.82 -40.41
C ALA A 100 -8.59 19.78 -39.90
N ILE A 101 -9.20 19.48 -38.75
CA ILE A 101 -10.23 20.36 -38.15
C ILE A 101 -9.61 21.66 -37.65
N ARG A 102 -8.43 21.62 -37.02
CA ARG A 102 -7.73 22.85 -36.60
C ARG A 102 -7.30 23.70 -37.78
N ASP A 103 -6.79 23.08 -38.83
CA ASP A 103 -6.36 23.79 -40.04
C ASP A 103 -7.55 24.46 -40.75
N PHE A 104 -8.70 23.78 -40.82
CA PHE A 104 -9.93 24.35 -41.37
C PHE A 104 -10.45 25.54 -40.54
N VAL A 105 -10.45 25.43 -39.21
CA VAL A 105 -10.86 26.51 -38.31
C VAL A 105 -9.94 27.72 -38.42
N ASP A 106 -8.63 27.51 -38.56
CA ASP A 106 -7.68 28.60 -38.74
C ASP A 106 -7.77 29.24 -40.12
N ALA A 107 -8.08 28.47 -41.17
CA ALA A 107 -8.38 29.01 -42.50
C ALA A 107 -9.64 29.90 -42.49
N LEU A 108 -10.71 29.47 -41.82
CA LEU A 108 -11.93 30.27 -41.65
C LEU A 108 -11.66 31.57 -40.89
N ARG A 109 -10.86 31.52 -39.81
CA ARG A 109 -10.45 32.74 -39.06
C ARG A 109 -9.61 33.71 -39.89
N ARG A 110 -8.89 33.25 -40.90
CA ARG A 110 -8.14 34.12 -41.81
C ARG A 110 -9.10 34.80 -42.79
N LEU A 111 -10.07 34.07 -43.34
CA LEU A 111 -11.09 34.62 -44.23
C LEU A 111 -11.98 35.67 -43.55
N ILE A 112 -12.40 35.41 -42.31
CA ILE A 112 -13.23 36.36 -41.54
C ILE A 112 -12.45 37.64 -41.20
N ARG A 113 -11.12 37.56 -41.04
CA ARG A 113 -10.29 38.75 -40.76
C ARG A 113 -9.93 39.55 -42.02
N SER A 114 -10.16 39.01 -43.21
CA SER A 114 -9.93 39.69 -44.49
C SER A 114 -11.19 40.32 -45.10
N LEU A 115 -12.34 40.17 -44.43
CA LEU A 115 -13.60 40.84 -44.70
C LEU A 115 -13.77 42.02 -43.72
#